data_AF-A0AB39V344-F1
#
_entry.id   AF-A0AB39V344-F1
#
_cell.length_a   1.000
_cell.length_b   1.000
_cell.length_c   1.000
_cell.angle_alpha   90.00
_cell.angle_beta   90.00
_cell.angle_gamma   90.00
#
_symmetry.space_group_name_H-M   'P 1'
#
loop_
_entity.id
_entity.type
_entity.pdbx_description
1 polymer ?
#
loop_
_entity_poly.entity_id
_entity_poly.type
_entity_poly.pdbx_seq_one_letter_code
_entity_poly.pdbx_strand_id
1 'polypeptide(L)'
;MEKSKKSYHHGNLREELIEKGIELINEVGEEKLSLRKVAKMCGVSNAAPYTYFKKKSDLLYAMSDYIWGILAAELDKTSKRYENQENLLVKLGKTYVMFFCENHRYYYFMISRKNMKIDLFSKFSKIENNNEKAFSILKFEATKILEKMGVSNQAIQDKIVAMWALVQGLTTIMITNDIKYSESWEEKIEEIIKSVCIAK
;
A
#
# COMPACT_ATOMS: atom_id res chain seq x y z
N MET A 1 -15.59 15.77 -35.52
CA MET A 1 -16.17 15.12 -34.32
C MET A 1 -16.01 13.62 -34.49
N GLU A 2 -15.08 12.99 -33.79
CA GLU A 2 -15.09 11.53 -33.59
C GLU A 2 -14.69 11.27 -32.13
N LYS A 3 -15.69 10.91 -31.32
CA LYS A 3 -15.45 10.39 -29.96
C LYS A 3 -15.07 8.92 -30.14
N SER A 4 -13.79 8.61 -30.03
CA SER A 4 -13.30 7.23 -29.92
C SER A 4 -13.96 6.57 -28.71
N LYS A 5 -14.83 5.59 -28.97
CA LYS A 5 -15.42 4.71 -27.94
C LYS A 5 -14.26 4.06 -27.16
N LYS A 6 -14.14 4.42 -25.88
CA LYS A 6 -13.22 3.74 -24.96
C LYS A 6 -13.58 2.26 -24.91
N SER A 7 -12.57 1.42 -25.11
CA SER A 7 -12.61 -0.03 -25.05
C SER A 7 -13.35 -0.49 -23.79
N TYR A 8 -14.50 -1.12 -24.00
CA TYR A 8 -15.29 -1.76 -22.95
C TYR A 8 -14.53 -3.02 -22.51
N HIS A 9 -13.86 -2.99 -21.36
CA HIS A 9 -13.23 -4.18 -20.78
C HIS A 9 -14.33 -5.09 -20.20
N HIS A 10 -15.03 -5.82 -21.06
CA HIS A 10 -16.15 -6.71 -20.69
C HIS A 10 -15.78 -7.90 -19.75
N GLY A 11 -14.58 -7.94 -19.17
CA GLY A 11 -14.11 -9.06 -18.36
C GLY A 11 -14.05 -8.81 -16.85
N ASN A 12 -13.95 -7.56 -16.37
CA ASN A 12 -13.70 -7.32 -14.95
C ASN A 12 -14.43 -6.09 -14.39
N LEU A 13 -15.76 -6.13 -14.43
CA LEU A 13 -16.60 -5.10 -13.82
C LEU A 13 -16.26 -4.88 -12.33
N ARG A 14 -15.84 -5.91 -11.60
CA ARG A 14 -15.44 -5.77 -10.19
C ARG A 14 -14.25 -4.83 -10.02
N GLU A 15 -13.19 -5.02 -10.80
CA GLU A 15 -12.02 -4.14 -10.77
C GLU A 15 -12.35 -2.74 -11.27
N GLU A 16 -13.14 -2.61 -12.34
CA GLU A 16 -13.55 -1.30 -12.84
C GLU A 16 -14.32 -0.50 -11.77
N LEU A 17 -15.22 -1.16 -11.02
CA LEU A 17 -15.93 -0.56 -9.89
C LEU A 17 -14.96 -0.13 -8.77
N ILE A 18 -13.90 -0.90 -8.52
CA ILE A 18 -12.88 -0.56 -7.53
C ILE A 18 -12.10 0.69 -7.97
N GLU A 19 -11.55 0.69 -9.19
CA GLU A 19 -10.76 1.79 -9.72
C GLU A 19 -11.57 3.09 -9.81
N LYS A 20 -12.79 3.02 -10.36
CA LYS A 20 -13.70 4.17 -10.41
C LYS A 20 -14.15 4.62 -9.02
N GLY A 21 -14.26 3.70 -8.08
CA GLY A 21 -14.53 4.03 -6.69
C GLY A 21 -13.39 4.81 -6.04
N ILE A 22 -12.14 4.42 -6.28
CA ILE A 22 -10.95 5.13 -5.80
C ILE A 22 -10.86 6.53 -6.44
N GLU A 23 -11.08 6.63 -7.76
CA GLU A 23 -11.16 7.91 -8.48
C GLU A 23 -12.20 8.84 -7.84
N LEU A 24 -13.42 8.33 -7.65
CA LEU A 24 -14.53 9.12 -7.10
C LEU A 24 -14.26 9.60 -5.67
N ILE A 25 -13.72 8.74 -4.80
CA ILE A 25 -13.38 9.17 -3.42
C ILE A 25 -12.39 10.33 -3.43
N ASN A 26 -11.37 10.26 -4.28
CA ASN A 26 -10.35 11.31 -4.33
C ASN A 26 -10.89 12.65 -4.86
N GLU A 27 -11.94 12.62 -5.69
CA GLU A 27 -12.58 13.82 -6.22
C GLU A 27 -13.58 14.45 -5.25
N VAL A 28 -14.44 13.64 -4.63
CA VAL A 28 -15.60 14.16 -3.89
C VAL A 28 -15.66 13.77 -2.42
N GLY A 29 -14.66 13.02 -1.95
CA GLY A 29 -14.60 12.48 -0.59
C GLY A 29 -15.47 11.24 -0.38
N GLU A 30 -15.14 10.47 0.67
CA GLU A 30 -15.85 9.24 1.01
C GLU A 30 -17.35 9.46 1.26
N GLU A 31 -17.74 10.54 1.93
CA GLU A 31 -19.15 10.83 2.27
C GLU A 31 -20.05 10.81 1.03
N LYS A 32 -19.52 11.28 -0.11
CA LYS A 32 -20.26 11.34 -1.36
C LYS A 32 -20.17 10.06 -2.19
N LEU A 33 -19.39 9.05 -1.78
CA LEU A 33 -19.31 7.74 -2.45
C LEU A 33 -20.61 6.95 -2.27
N SER A 34 -21.12 6.38 -3.37
CA SER A 34 -22.20 5.38 -3.35
C SER A 34 -22.03 4.38 -4.49
N LEU A 35 -22.49 3.14 -4.31
CA LEU A 35 -22.44 2.09 -5.34
C LEU A 35 -23.09 2.54 -6.66
N ARG A 36 -24.21 3.27 -6.58
CA ARG A 36 -24.91 3.80 -7.76
C ARG A 36 -24.08 4.83 -8.53
N LYS A 37 -23.38 5.72 -7.84
CA LYS A 37 -22.49 6.72 -8.50
C LYS A 37 -21.34 6.03 -9.21
N VAL A 38 -20.72 5.03 -8.59
CA VAL A 38 -19.65 4.24 -9.19
C VAL A 38 -20.17 3.46 -10.41
N ALA A 39 -21.34 2.81 -10.30
CA ALA A 39 -21.99 2.13 -11.42
C ALA A 39 -22.20 3.06 -12.63
N LYS A 40 -22.67 4.29 -12.37
CA LYS A 40 -22.84 5.31 -13.40
C LYS A 40 -21.51 5.68 -14.07
N MET A 41 -20.41 5.76 -13.32
CA MET A 41 -19.07 6.02 -13.87
C MET A 41 -18.55 4.88 -14.73
N CYS A 42 -18.89 3.64 -14.40
CA CYS A 42 -18.58 2.44 -15.20
C CYS A 42 -19.56 2.24 -16.38
N GLY A 43 -20.56 3.11 -16.56
CA GLY A 43 -21.54 2.99 -17.64
C GLY A 43 -22.49 1.78 -17.50
N VAL A 44 -22.64 1.22 -16.30
CA VAL A 44 -23.49 0.05 -16.02
C VAL A 44 -24.77 0.43 -15.26
N SER A 45 -25.71 -0.52 -15.15
CA SER A 45 -26.94 -0.31 -14.41
C SER A 45 -26.69 -0.11 -12.91
N ASN A 46 -27.58 0.63 -12.24
CA ASN A 46 -27.49 0.85 -10.79
C ASN A 46 -27.51 -0.44 -9.95
N ALA A 47 -28.05 -1.54 -10.50
CA ALA A 47 -28.12 -2.85 -9.86
C ALA A 47 -26.82 -3.66 -10.01
N ALA A 48 -26.05 -3.43 -11.07
CA ALA A 48 -24.83 -4.16 -11.39
C ALA A 48 -23.79 -4.23 -10.26
N PRO A 49 -23.45 -3.16 -9.50
CA PRO A 49 -22.45 -3.28 -8.43
C PRO A 49 -22.87 -4.19 -7.27
N TYR A 50 -24.16 -4.40 -7.07
CA TYR A 50 -24.68 -5.20 -5.97
C TYR A 50 -24.42 -6.71 -6.12
N THR A 51 -24.01 -7.18 -7.31
CA THR A 51 -23.54 -8.56 -7.50
C THR A 51 -22.18 -8.81 -6.84
N TYR A 52 -21.39 -7.75 -6.61
CA TYR A 52 -20.05 -7.82 -6.03
C TYR A 52 -19.97 -7.21 -4.62
N PHE A 53 -20.71 -6.13 -4.39
CA PHE A 53 -20.63 -5.34 -3.16
C PHE A 53 -22.04 -5.11 -2.61
N LYS A 54 -22.37 -5.75 -1.48
CA LYS A 54 -23.71 -5.62 -0.87
C LYS A 54 -23.92 -4.23 -0.26
N LYS A 55 -22.84 -3.63 0.25
CA LYS A 55 -22.83 -2.30 0.89
C LYS A 55 -21.58 -1.51 0.55
N LYS A 56 -21.63 -0.19 0.79
CA LYS A 56 -20.51 0.75 0.58
C LYS A 56 -19.21 0.28 1.25
N SER A 57 -19.30 -0.29 2.46
CA SER A 57 -18.12 -0.80 3.18
C SER A 57 -17.44 -1.97 2.48
N ASP A 58 -18.18 -2.80 1.74
CA ASP A 58 -17.59 -3.94 1.02
C ASP A 58 -16.73 -3.44 -0.15
N LEU A 59 -17.23 -2.41 -0.85
CA LEU A 59 -16.46 -1.74 -1.89
C LEU A 59 -15.23 -1.04 -1.29
N LEU A 60 -15.36 -0.30 -0.19
CA LEU A 60 -14.23 0.34 0.50
C LEU A 60 -13.14 -0.66 0.92
N TYR A 61 -13.55 -1.81 1.45
CA TYR A 61 -12.63 -2.88 1.78
C TYR A 61 -11.90 -3.40 0.53
N ALA A 62 -12.64 -3.68 -0.54
CA ALA A 62 -12.06 -4.16 -1.79
C ALA A 62 -11.12 -3.14 -2.45
N MET A 63 -11.40 -1.84 -2.37
CA MET A 63 -10.48 -0.78 -2.80
C MET A 63 -9.17 -0.81 -2.01
N SER A 64 -9.26 -0.96 -0.68
CA SER A 64 -8.07 -1.04 0.19
C SER A 64 -7.23 -2.27 -0.13
N ASP A 65 -7.88 -3.43 -0.26
CA ASP A 65 -7.23 -4.69 -0.58
C ASP A 65 -6.60 -4.69 -1.98
N TYR A 66 -7.21 -4.00 -2.94
CA TYR A 66 -6.64 -3.79 -4.28
C TYR A 66 -5.33 -2.98 -4.22
N ILE A 67 -5.31 -1.84 -3.51
CA ILE A 67 -4.10 -1.02 -3.36
C ILE A 67 -2.99 -1.80 -2.64
N TRP A 68 -3.33 -2.50 -1.55
CA TRP A 68 -2.38 -3.38 -0.88
C TRP A 68 -1.84 -4.48 -1.80
N GLY A 69 -2.67 -4.99 -2.72
CA GLY A 69 -2.26 -6.01 -3.69
C GLY A 69 -1.19 -5.52 -4.65
N ILE A 70 -1.35 -4.29 -5.15
CA ILE A 70 -0.34 -3.64 -6.02
C ILE A 70 0.96 -3.44 -5.24
N LEU A 71 0.87 -2.86 -4.03
CA LEU A 71 2.06 -2.64 -3.20
C LEU A 71 2.76 -3.95 -2.83
N ALA A 72 2.01 -4.99 -2.47
CA ALA A 72 2.57 -6.31 -2.17
C ALA A 72 3.32 -6.90 -3.36
N ALA A 73 2.83 -6.69 -4.59
CA ALA A 73 3.51 -7.13 -5.80
C ALA A 73 4.83 -6.38 -6.03
N GLU A 74 4.87 -5.06 -5.81
CA GLU A 74 6.10 -4.27 -5.93
C GLU A 74 7.14 -4.62 -4.85
N LEU A 75 6.69 -4.85 -3.61
CA LEU A 75 7.56 -5.32 -2.53
C LEU A 75 8.11 -6.72 -2.80
N ASP A 76 7.31 -7.64 -3.34
CA ASP A 76 7.74 -8.99 -3.69
C ASP A 76 8.78 -8.98 -4.83
N LYS A 77 8.55 -8.18 -5.88
CA LYS A 77 9.55 -7.95 -6.94
C LYS A 77 10.86 -7.43 -6.37
N THR A 78 10.78 -6.46 -5.45
CA THR A 78 11.96 -5.89 -4.79
C THR A 78 12.69 -6.92 -3.94
N SER A 79 11.95 -7.71 -3.15
CA SER A 79 12.54 -8.76 -2.33
C SER A 79 13.33 -9.77 -3.17
N LYS A 80 12.74 -10.24 -4.27
CA LYS A 80 13.40 -11.16 -5.20
C LYS A 80 14.61 -10.55 -5.90
N ARG A 81 14.53 -9.27 -6.29
CA ARG A 81 15.62 -8.58 -7.00
C ARG A 81 16.85 -8.36 -6.11
N TYR A 82 16.63 -8.08 -4.82
CA TYR A 82 17.68 -7.78 -3.86
C TYR A 82 17.91 -8.91 -2.86
N GLU A 83 17.53 -10.14 -3.23
CA GLU A 83 17.62 -11.30 -2.35
C GLU A 83 19.06 -11.49 -1.86
N ASN A 84 19.23 -11.70 -0.55
CA ASN A 84 20.51 -11.89 0.13
C ASN A 84 21.48 -10.68 0.06
N GLN A 85 21.04 -9.51 -0.41
CA GLN A 85 21.84 -8.29 -0.35
C GLN A 85 21.68 -7.60 1.02
N GLU A 86 22.76 -7.02 1.54
CA GLU A 86 22.77 -6.34 2.85
C GLU A 86 21.82 -5.14 2.92
N ASN A 87 21.52 -4.51 1.78
CA ASN A 87 20.65 -3.34 1.68
C ASN A 87 19.18 -3.69 1.39
N LEU A 88 18.78 -4.96 1.40
CA LEU A 88 17.43 -5.39 1.05
C LEU A 88 16.33 -4.63 1.81
N LEU A 89 16.46 -4.49 3.14
CA LEU A 89 15.48 -3.77 3.96
C LEU A 89 15.36 -2.29 3.56
N VAL A 90 16.48 -1.67 3.18
CA VAL A 90 16.51 -0.29 2.69
C VAL A 90 15.76 -0.18 1.37
N LYS A 91 15.96 -1.14 0.45
CA LYS A 91 15.26 -1.18 -0.84
C LYS A 91 13.75 -1.43 -0.69
N LEU A 92 13.35 -2.30 0.23
CA LEU A 92 11.93 -2.49 0.56
C LEU A 92 11.30 -1.20 1.10
N GLY A 93 11.98 -0.52 2.03
CA GLY A 93 11.50 0.74 2.58
C GLY A 93 11.39 1.84 1.51
N LYS A 94 12.38 1.98 0.62
CA LYS A 94 12.30 2.91 -0.51
C LYS A 94 11.13 2.59 -1.45
N THR A 95 10.93 1.31 -1.78
CA THR A 95 9.83 0.88 -2.64
C THR A 95 8.48 1.25 -2.05
N TYR A 96 8.30 1.06 -0.74
CA TYR A 96 7.09 1.49 -0.03
C TYR A 96 6.85 3.01 -0.16
N VAL A 97 7.87 3.82 0.16
CA VAL A 97 7.76 5.28 0.14
C VAL A 97 7.47 5.78 -1.26
N MET A 98 8.23 5.33 -2.25
CA MET A 98 8.08 5.76 -3.65
C MET A 98 6.73 5.34 -4.23
N PHE A 99 6.24 4.14 -3.92
CA PHE A 99 4.91 3.70 -4.37
C PHE A 99 3.82 4.71 -4.00
N PHE A 100 3.80 5.18 -2.76
CA PHE A 100 2.80 6.14 -2.32
C PHE A 100 3.08 7.56 -2.80
N CYS A 101 4.34 7.94 -3.01
CA CYS A 101 4.71 9.22 -3.61
C CYS A 101 4.29 9.31 -5.10
N GLU A 102 4.42 8.21 -5.85
CA GLU A 102 3.93 8.16 -7.23
C GLU A 102 2.40 8.06 -7.29
N ASN A 103 1.77 7.57 -6.21
CA ASN A 103 0.35 7.33 -6.11
C ASN A 103 -0.30 8.05 -4.91
N HIS A 104 -0.10 9.37 -4.77
CA HIS A 104 -0.57 10.16 -3.61
C HIS A 104 -2.05 9.92 -3.25
N ARG A 105 -2.89 9.75 -4.27
CA ARG A 105 -4.34 9.46 -4.12
C ARG A 105 -4.62 8.15 -3.38
N TYR A 106 -3.76 7.14 -3.55
CA TYR A 106 -3.87 5.89 -2.80
C TYR A 106 -3.50 6.10 -1.34
N TYR A 107 -2.49 6.94 -1.06
CA TYR A 107 -2.05 7.18 0.32
C TYR A 107 -3.15 7.78 1.20
N TYR A 108 -3.77 8.87 0.75
CA TYR A 108 -4.85 9.53 1.51
C TYR A 108 -6.04 8.62 1.78
N PHE A 109 -6.43 7.84 0.77
CA PHE A 109 -7.47 6.84 0.94
C PHE A 109 -7.08 5.83 2.02
N MET A 110 -5.89 5.27 1.95
CA MET A 110 -5.41 4.20 2.83
C MET A 110 -5.27 4.64 4.29
N ILE A 111 -4.66 5.80 4.55
CA ILE A 111 -4.45 6.30 5.92
C ILE A 111 -5.75 6.70 6.63
N SER A 112 -6.77 7.07 5.85
CA SER A 112 -8.09 7.40 6.41
C SER A 112 -8.91 6.17 6.81
N ARG A 113 -8.46 4.95 6.50
CA ARG A 113 -9.16 3.72 6.87
C ARG A 113 -8.72 3.23 8.25
N LYS A 114 -9.64 2.61 8.99
CA LYS A 114 -9.38 1.93 10.28
C LYS A 114 -9.28 0.40 10.15
N ASN A 115 -8.84 -0.11 9.00
CA ASN A 115 -8.88 -1.54 8.66
C ASN A 115 -7.49 -2.21 8.61
N MET A 116 -6.43 -1.50 8.97
CA MET A 116 -5.09 -2.10 9.03
C MET A 116 -4.97 -2.99 10.27
N LYS A 117 -4.74 -4.28 10.05
CA LYS A 117 -4.38 -5.24 11.09
C LYS A 117 -2.94 -5.66 10.88
N ILE A 118 -2.14 -5.60 11.94
CA ILE A 118 -0.74 -6.04 11.92
C ILE A 118 -0.57 -7.05 13.05
N ASP A 119 -0.19 -8.28 12.69
CA ASP A 119 0.21 -9.31 13.65
C ASP A 119 1.74 -9.44 13.64
N LEU A 120 2.37 -9.05 14.75
CA LEU A 120 3.80 -9.17 14.97
C LEU A 120 4.19 -10.47 15.70
N PHE A 121 3.26 -11.08 16.44
CA PHE A 121 3.52 -12.20 17.34
C PHE A 121 3.65 -13.53 16.59
N SER A 122 2.79 -13.78 15.60
CA SER A 122 2.85 -15.05 14.86
C SER A 122 3.90 -14.99 13.75
N LYS A 123 4.98 -15.79 13.85
CA LYS A 123 5.94 -15.95 12.74
C LYS A 123 5.27 -16.43 11.45
N PHE A 124 4.15 -17.15 11.56
CA PHE A 124 3.38 -17.72 10.47
C PHE A 124 1.89 -17.45 10.70
N SER A 125 1.48 -16.18 10.64
CA SER A 125 0.05 -15.87 10.52
C SER A 125 -0.43 -16.31 9.14
N LYS A 126 -1.65 -16.86 9.08
CA LYS A 126 -2.31 -17.13 7.81
C LYS A 126 -2.49 -15.78 7.10
N ILE A 127 -1.99 -15.66 5.87
CA ILE A 127 -2.20 -14.47 5.04
C ILE A 127 -3.62 -14.53 4.50
N GLU A 128 -4.51 -13.69 5.03
CA GLU A 128 -5.93 -13.66 4.66
C GLU A 128 -6.26 -12.61 3.62
N ASN A 129 -5.40 -11.61 3.45
CA ASN A 129 -5.62 -10.47 2.56
C ASN A 129 -4.29 -9.83 2.10
N ASN A 130 -4.36 -8.87 1.19
CA ASN A 130 -3.15 -8.25 0.64
C ASN A 130 -2.44 -7.31 1.62
N ASN A 131 -3.13 -6.74 2.61
CA ASN A 131 -2.49 -5.95 3.66
C ASN A 131 -1.48 -6.81 4.43
N GLU A 132 -1.93 -7.97 4.89
CA GLU A 132 -1.07 -8.94 5.58
C GLU A 132 0.04 -9.43 4.67
N LYS A 133 -0.22 -9.62 3.37
CA LYS A 133 0.81 -10.01 2.40
C LYS A 133 1.91 -8.95 2.28
N ALA A 134 1.55 -7.68 2.06
CA ALA A 134 2.52 -6.58 1.94
C ALA A 134 3.38 -6.48 3.20
N PHE A 135 2.75 -6.53 4.37
CA PHE A 135 3.45 -6.48 5.65
C PHE A 135 4.32 -7.73 5.91
N SER A 136 3.86 -8.92 5.51
CA SER A 136 4.59 -10.18 5.72
C SER A 136 5.94 -10.21 5.03
N ILE A 137 6.09 -9.52 3.88
CA ILE A 137 7.34 -9.44 3.14
C ILE A 137 8.41 -8.73 4.00
N LEU A 138 8.08 -7.54 4.51
CA LEU A 138 8.97 -6.81 5.42
C LEU A 138 9.26 -7.64 6.67
N LYS A 139 8.22 -8.18 7.32
CA LYS A 139 8.36 -8.97 8.54
C LYS A 139 9.30 -10.16 8.36
N PHE A 140 9.11 -10.92 7.27
CA PHE A 140 9.91 -12.10 6.96
C PHE A 140 11.37 -11.74 6.74
N GLU A 141 11.66 -10.78 5.85
CA GLU A 141 13.04 -10.39 5.54
C GLU A 141 13.74 -9.74 6.75
N ALA A 142 13.05 -8.86 7.48
CA ALA A 142 13.61 -8.22 8.67
C ALA A 142 13.92 -9.24 9.77
N THR A 143 13.02 -10.19 10.02
CA THR A 143 13.23 -11.27 10.99
C THR A 143 14.44 -12.12 10.57
N LYS A 144 14.48 -12.58 9.32
CA LYS A 144 15.58 -13.39 8.79
C LYS A 144 16.94 -12.70 8.93
N ILE A 145 17.02 -11.39 8.67
CA ILE A 145 18.26 -10.62 8.77
C ILE A 145 18.66 -10.39 10.23
N LEU A 146 17.72 -9.96 11.08
CA LEU A 146 18.02 -9.63 12.48
C LEU A 146 18.31 -10.86 13.34
N GLU A 147 17.69 -12.01 13.05
CA GLU A 147 18.03 -13.29 13.70
C GLU A 147 19.47 -13.70 13.41
N LYS A 148 19.94 -13.55 12.16
CA LYS A 148 21.34 -13.80 11.80
C LYS A 148 22.32 -12.88 12.53
N MET A 149 21.87 -11.70 12.92
CA MET A 149 22.66 -10.74 13.72
C MET A 149 22.59 -11.02 15.23
N GLY A 150 21.87 -12.06 15.67
CA GLY A 150 21.74 -12.42 17.08
C GLY A 150 20.79 -11.53 17.89
N VAL A 151 19.91 -10.79 17.22
CA VAL A 151 18.93 -9.92 17.89
C VAL A 151 17.81 -10.77 18.52
N SER A 152 17.39 -10.43 19.74
CA SER A 152 16.32 -11.16 20.43
C SER A 152 14.96 -10.96 19.74
N ASN A 153 14.06 -11.95 19.86
CA ASN A 153 12.72 -11.90 19.26
C ASN A 153 11.94 -10.62 19.63
N GLN A 154 12.04 -10.17 20.88
CA GLN A 154 11.37 -8.94 21.32
C GLN A 154 11.94 -7.71 20.59
N ALA A 155 13.27 -7.59 20.55
CA ALA A 155 13.93 -6.48 19.87
C ALA A 155 13.70 -6.49 18.34
N ILE A 156 13.49 -7.66 17.74
CA ILE A 156 13.07 -7.79 16.34
C ILE A 156 11.69 -7.16 16.12
N GLN A 157 10.72 -7.47 16.98
CA GLN A 157 9.38 -6.89 16.89
C GLN A 157 9.43 -5.36 17.00
N ASP A 158 10.17 -4.83 17.98
CA ASP A 158 10.33 -3.39 18.19
C ASP A 158 10.98 -2.72 16.97
N LYS A 159 12.02 -3.35 16.37
CA LYS A 159 12.66 -2.86 15.16
C LYS A 159 11.73 -2.87 13.95
N ILE A 160 10.88 -3.90 13.78
CA ILE A 160 9.90 -3.94 12.69
C ILE A 160 8.87 -2.81 12.85
N VAL A 161 8.40 -2.55 14.07
CA VAL A 161 7.52 -1.39 14.35
C VAL A 161 8.21 -0.08 14.01
N ALA A 162 9.49 0.08 14.40
CA ALA A 162 10.26 1.28 14.09
C ALA A 162 10.46 1.47 12.57
N MET A 163 10.79 0.40 11.83
CA MET A 163 10.90 0.43 10.38
C MET A 163 9.57 0.85 9.73
N TRP A 164 8.46 0.29 10.21
CA TRP A 164 7.12 0.64 9.73
C TRP A 164 6.77 2.10 10.00
N ALA A 165 7.01 2.58 11.23
CA ALA A 165 6.78 3.96 11.61
C ALA A 165 7.62 4.94 10.78
N LEU A 166 8.88 4.59 10.48
CA LEU A 166 9.77 5.41 9.67
C LEU A 166 9.24 5.57 8.24
N VAL A 167 8.90 4.47 7.55
CA VAL A 167 8.42 4.56 6.17
C VAL A 167 7.06 5.26 6.07
N GLN A 168 6.18 5.05 7.06
CA GLN A 168 4.91 5.77 7.17
C GLN A 168 5.13 7.28 7.38
N GLY A 169 6.02 7.64 8.31
CA GLY A 169 6.39 9.02 8.59
C GLY A 169 6.99 9.72 7.38
N LEU A 170 7.97 9.10 6.73
CA LEU A 170 8.59 9.62 5.49
C LEU A 170 7.55 9.83 4.39
N THR A 171 6.69 8.83 4.17
CA THR A 171 5.61 8.94 3.17
C THR A 171 4.66 10.09 3.51
N THR A 172 4.24 10.22 4.77
CA THR A 172 3.38 11.34 5.20
C THR A 172 4.07 12.68 4.91
N ILE A 173 5.31 12.82 5.38
CA ILE A 173 6.14 14.02 5.26
C ILE A 173 6.30 14.45 3.80
N MET A 174 6.57 13.51 2.89
CA MET A 174 6.76 13.80 1.46
C MET A 174 5.47 14.15 0.73
N ILE A 175 4.33 13.60 1.16
CA ILE A 175 3.03 13.79 0.48
C ILE A 175 2.27 15.00 1.03
N THR A 176 2.33 15.25 2.35
CA THR A 176 1.46 16.24 3.00
C THR A 176 2.12 17.59 3.25
N ASN A 177 3.45 17.64 3.27
CA ASN A 177 4.17 18.84 3.65
C ASN A 177 4.92 19.40 2.44
N ASP A 178 4.82 20.71 2.20
CA ASP A 178 5.71 21.43 1.27
C ASP A 178 7.09 21.60 1.92
N ILE A 179 7.78 20.48 2.15
CA ILE A 179 9.10 20.50 2.75
C ILE A 179 10.09 20.92 1.69
N LYS A 180 10.64 22.12 1.89
CA LYS A 180 11.84 22.57 1.20
C LYS A 180 13.02 21.77 1.72
N TYR A 181 13.25 20.63 1.09
CA TYR A 181 14.42 19.81 1.31
C TYR A 181 15.46 20.13 0.22
N SER A 182 16.71 20.29 0.62
CA SER A 182 17.78 20.74 -0.28
C SER A 182 18.23 19.70 -1.31
N GLU A 183 17.80 18.44 -1.15
CA GLU A 183 18.23 17.30 -1.96
C GLU A 183 17.04 16.54 -2.55
N SER A 184 17.29 15.68 -3.54
CA SER A 184 16.26 14.80 -4.10
C SER A 184 15.87 13.74 -3.09
N TRP A 185 14.58 13.64 -2.76
CA TRP A 185 14.07 12.61 -1.86
C TRP A 185 14.40 11.20 -2.34
N GLU A 186 14.35 10.95 -3.66
CA GLU A 186 14.64 9.63 -4.21
C GLU A 186 16.09 9.18 -3.93
N GLU A 187 17.02 10.13 -3.87
CA GLU A 187 18.43 9.91 -3.55
C GLU A 187 18.64 9.75 -2.04
N LYS A 188 17.89 10.51 -1.22
CA LYS A 188 18.06 10.55 0.23
C LYS A 188 17.28 9.52 1.04
N ILE A 189 16.17 8.98 0.52
CA ILE A 189 15.34 7.99 1.24
C ILE A 189 16.19 6.81 1.73
N GLU A 190 17.11 6.31 0.89
CA GLU A 190 17.95 5.17 1.26
C GLU A 190 18.93 5.51 2.39
N GLU A 191 19.52 6.70 2.36
CA GLU A 191 20.43 7.18 3.40
C GLU A 191 19.69 7.35 4.74
N ILE A 192 18.50 7.97 4.71
CA ILE A 192 17.67 8.16 5.91
C ILE A 192 17.30 6.81 6.51
N ILE A 193 16.77 5.88 5.71
CA ILE A 193 16.39 4.53 6.19
C ILE A 193 17.60 3.79 6.75
N LYS A 194 18.73 3.84 6.05
CA LYS A 194 19.98 3.20 6.49
C LYS A 194 20.47 3.74 7.84
N SER A 195 20.39 5.06 8.05
CA SER A 195 20.85 5.71 9.28
C SER A 195 20.07 5.28 10.53
N VAL A 196 18.79 4.96 10.38
CA VAL A 196 17.89 4.61 11.51
C VAL A 196 17.81 3.11 11.73
N CYS A 197 17.80 2.30 10.65
CA CYS A 197 17.48 0.88 10.74
C CYS A 197 18.71 -0.04 10.90
N ILE A 198 19.91 0.41 10.53
CA ILE A 198 21.13 -0.43 10.48
C ILE A 198 22.21 0.06 11.47
N ALA A 199 21.87 0.98 12.38
CA ALA A 199 22.77 1.34 13.48
C ALA A 199 23.08 0.11 14.34
N LYS A 200 24.38 -0.19 14.49
CA LYS A 200 24.94 -1.22 15.38
C LYS A 200 24.64 -0.92 16.83
#